data_AF-A0A4Q4ZH87-F1
#
_entry.id   AF-A0A4Q4ZH87-F1
#
_cell.length_a   1.000
_cell.length_b   1.000
_cell.length_c   1.000
_cell.angle_alpha   90.00
_cell.angle_beta   90.00
_cell.angle_gamma   90.00
#
_symmetry.space_group_name_H-M   'P 1'
#
loop_
_entity.id
_entity.type
_entity.pdbx_description
1 polymer ?
#
loop_
_entity_poly.entity_id
_entity_poly.type
_entity_poly.pdbx_seq_one_letter_code
_entity_poly.pdbx_strand_id
1 'polypeptide(L)'
;MRGDYRTGMVTSSEQPAVEGPERFEDFYASELPRLVALAGGLAPPALAEDLAQEVMLVACRRWRELREVERPELWVRRTCADLSVSPLRRRLVEIRATARLASRPVRPPSLSPPSERFWAVVRGLPQRQAQAVALHHVYGMPVPDVAETLDCTEGTVMQHLDGVRRSPAAHATAELLESVRPDPVVLFEDLRRVRRRRSLATAGGLALVMAVLVATWVLTRGGPAPERAGPPHHNGALVGRGVGGALGVALPPGTSTVPLPADAEPGSTPQFTRDGRHLVYTRRGGWVATYDVTTGRSRDLTRCPLRGAHLCPAALSPDGTQVLLLGQARDAVLRDLATGGDLRLTGVEPFTARWSPDGRSLAYDGGDGVYVLDLAFEAPRQVFTYRDESAMPLAPTWSPGGRRLAFYDQQLLPERPGLGTRETRFTLMVVGADGSRARVMRAAGRCVCLSESPPAVVWSPDGRWLAYRPVGGGVVAVRADGGRGLLPLAGDVESALAWQPVR
;
A
#
# COMPACT_ATOMS: atom_id res chain seq x y z
N MET A 1 34.12 38.99 -54.17
CA MET A 1 32.85 38.54 -54.79
C MET A 1 32.39 37.32 -54.00
N ARG A 2 31.52 37.48 -53.00
CA ARG A 2 30.05 37.30 -53.05
C ARG A 2 29.63 36.03 -53.80
N GLY A 3 29.03 35.08 -53.09
CA GLY A 3 28.32 33.92 -53.62
C GLY A 3 27.46 33.29 -52.53
N ASP A 4 26.15 33.39 -52.69
CA ASP A 4 25.11 33.24 -51.67
C ASP A 4 24.79 31.78 -51.29
N TYR A 5 24.43 31.60 -50.02
CA TYR A 5 23.77 30.41 -49.49
C TYR A 5 22.26 30.55 -49.77
N ARG A 6 21.71 29.72 -50.66
CA ARG A 6 20.25 29.60 -50.87
C ARG A 6 19.78 28.17 -50.65
N THR A 7 19.24 28.00 -49.45
CA THR A 7 18.15 27.13 -48.98
C THR A 7 17.48 26.22 -50.04
N GLY A 8 17.74 24.91 -49.94
CA GLY A 8 16.86 23.85 -50.41
C GLY A 8 16.09 23.29 -49.23
N MET A 9 14.86 23.75 -49.02
CA MET A 9 13.91 23.24 -48.04
C MET A 9 13.50 21.83 -48.47
N VAL A 10 14.00 20.80 -47.81
CA VAL A 10 13.36 19.47 -47.83
C VAL A 10 12.23 19.55 -46.82
N THR A 11 11.00 19.49 -47.32
CA THR A 11 9.78 19.40 -46.52
C THR A 11 9.89 18.21 -45.59
N SER A 12 9.99 18.49 -44.29
CA SER A 12 9.87 17.53 -43.21
C SER A 12 8.53 16.81 -43.35
N SER A 13 8.56 15.53 -43.69
CA SER A 13 7.40 14.66 -43.54
C SER A 13 7.09 14.57 -42.04
N GLU A 14 6.01 15.23 -41.62
CA GLU A 14 5.40 15.02 -40.30
C GLU A 14 5.18 13.51 -40.10
N GLN A 15 5.98 12.91 -39.22
CA GLN A 15 5.57 11.69 -38.56
C GLN A 15 4.36 12.04 -37.71
N PRO A 16 3.22 11.32 -37.83
CA PRO A 16 2.07 11.59 -36.98
C PRO A 16 2.50 11.36 -35.53
N ALA A 17 2.32 12.39 -34.70
CA ALA A 17 2.42 12.25 -33.26
C ALA A 17 1.48 11.11 -32.85
N VAL A 18 2.04 10.04 -32.30
CA VAL A 18 1.24 8.94 -31.76
C VAL A 18 0.52 9.51 -30.55
N GLU A 19 -0.75 9.88 -30.72
CA GLU A 19 -1.61 10.27 -29.61
C GLU A 19 -1.65 9.09 -28.62
N GLY A 20 -1.01 9.27 -27.47
CA GLY A 20 -1.11 8.33 -26.36
C GLY A 20 -2.58 8.12 -25.99
N PRO A 21 -2.95 6.95 -25.43
CA PRO A 21 -4.34 6.68 -25.10
C PRO A 21 -4.88 7.74 -24.12
N GLU A 22 -5.90 8.50 -24.52
CA GLU A 22 -6.50 9.52 -23.64
C GLU A 22 -7.22 8.86 -22.43
N ARG A 23 -7.74 7.65 -22.63
CA ARG A 23 -8.54 6.90 -21.66
C ARG A 23 -7.79 5.70 -21.12
N PHE A 24 -7.89 5.51 -19.81
CA PHE A 24 -7.24 4.39 -19.11
C PHE A 24 -7.78 3.04 -19.59
N GLU A 25 -9.05 2.97 -19.99
CA GLU A 25 -9.70 1.75 -20.45
C GLU A 25 -9.03 1.17 -21.71
N ASP A 26 -8.63 2.03 -22.64
CA ASP A 26 -7.98 1.64 -23.90
C ASP A 26 -6.55 1.15 -23.64
N PHE A 27 -5.82 1.87 -22.78
CA PHE A 27 -4.52 1.42 -22.28
C PHE A 27 -4.62 0.10 -21.51
N TYR A 28 -5.68 -0.08 -20.72
CA TYR A 28 -5.91 -1.29 -19.95
C TYR A 28 -6.20 -2.50 -20.83
N ALA A 29 -7.10 -2.34 -21.80
CA ALA A 29 -7.46 -3.41 -22.72
C ALA A 29 -6.26 -3.85 -23.58
N SER A 30 -5.37 -2.91 -23.92
CA SER A 30 -4.18 -3.17 -24.73
C SER A 30 -3.02 -3.75 -23.94
N GLU A 31 -2.67 -3.19 -22.78
CA GLU A 31 -1.46 -3.57 -22.04
C GLU A 31 -1.65 -4.72 -21.04
N LEU A 32 -2.84 -4.89 -20.43
CA LEU A 32 -3.04 -5.95 -19.43
C LEU A 32 -2.60 -7.34 -19.95
N PRO A 33 -3.01 -7.79 -21.15
CA PRO A 33 -2.63 -9.13 -21.59
C PRO A 33 -1.14 -9.28 -21.84
N ARG A 34 -0.47 -8.21 -22.29
CA ARG A 34 0.98 -8.19 -22.47
C ARG A 34 1.65 -8.33 -21.10
N LEU A 35 1.19 -7.57 -20.10
CA LEU A 35 1.70 -7.64 -18.74
C LEU A 35 1.50 -9.02 -18.11
N VAL A 36 0.39 -9.71 -18.39
CA VAL A 36 0.21 -11.11 -17.95
C VAL A 36 1.27 -12.03 -18.57
N ALA A 37 1.60 -11.83 -19.85
CA ALA A 37 2.67 -12.58 -20.50
C ALA A 37 4.05 -12.27 -19.90
N LEU A 38 4.35 -10.99 -19.61
CA LEU A 38 5.56 -10.59 -18.89
C LEU A 38 5.67 -11.30 -17.54
N ALA A 39 4.60 -11.20 -16.75
CA ALA A 39 4.56 -11.75 -15.41
C ALA A 39 4.63 -13.28 -15.41
N GLY A 40 4.04 -13.95 -16.40
CA GLY A 40 4.17 -15.41 -16.58
C GLY A 40 5.60 -15.85 -16.88
N GLY A 41 6.38 -14.97 -17.51
CA GLY A 41 7.79 -15.20 -17.76
C GLY A 41 8.71 -14.99 -16.56
N LEU A 42 8.28 -14.19 -15.59
CA LEU A 42 9.06 -13.79 -14.42
C LEU A 42 8.60 -14.47 -13.13
N ALA A 43 7.36 -14.96 -13.07
CA ALA A 43 6.73 -15.52 -11.90
C ALA A 43 5.94 -16.81 -12.23
N PRO A 44 5.55 -17.62 -11.23
CA PRO A 44 4.71 -18.79 -11.46
C PRO A 44 3.39 -18.42 -12.17
N PRO A 45 2.84 -19.30 -13.04
CA PRO A 45 1.60 -19.01 -13.78
C PRO A 45 0.40 -18.64 -12.90
N ALA A 46 0.35 -19.15 -11.67
CA ALA A 46 -0.70 -18.82 -10.70
C ALA A 46 -0.66 -17.36 -10.21
N LEU A 47 0.48 -16.67 -10.37
CA LEU A 47 0.70 -15.31 -9.87
C LEU A 47 0.72 -14.26 -10.99
N ALA A 48 0.89 -14.70 -12.25
CA ALA A 48 1.10 -13.82 -13.39
C ALA A 48 -0.06 -12.83 -13.59
N GLU A 49 -1.30 -13.31 -13.50
CA GLU A 49 -2.49 -12.48 -13.69
C GLU A 49 -2.66 -11.47 -12.56
N ASP A 50 -2.44 -11.89 -11.32
CA ASP A 50 -2.57 -11.00 -10.16
C ASP A 50 -1.47 -9.92 -10.14
N LEU A 51 -0.24 -10.25 -10.54
CA LEU A 51 0.84 -9.26 -10.71
C LEU A 51 0.49 -8.23 -11.77
N ALA A 52 0.04 -8.66 -12.95
CA ALA A 52 -0.36 -7.76 -14.03
C ALA A 52 -1.55 -6.87 -13.61
N GLN A 53 -2.54 -7.43 -12.91
CA GLN A 53 -3.65 -6.66 -12.39
C GLN A 53 -3.21 -5.64 -11.33
N GLU A 54 -2.28 -5.98 -10.44
CA GLU A 54 -1.74 -5.05 -9.45
C GLU A 54 -1.04 -3.88 -10.14
N VAL A 55 -0.18 -4.14 -11.14
CA VAL A 55 0.47 -3.09 -11.97
C VAL A 55 -0.59 -2.15 -12.56
N MET A 56 -1.64 -2.70 -13.15
CA MET A 56 -2.68 -1.91 -13.81
C MET A 56 -3.54 -1.12 -12.82
N LEU A 57 -3.78 -1.66 -11.62
CA LEU A 57 -4.46 -0.92 -10.55
C LEU A 57 -3.64 0.30 -10.12
N VAL A 58 -2.31 0.19 -10.11
CA VAL A 58 -1.45 1.34 -9.83
C VAL A 58 -1.50 2.32 -10.99
N ALA A 59 -1.35 1.83 -12.22
CA ALA A 59 -1.41 2.67 -13.41
C ALA A 59 -2.72 3.47 -13.45
N CYS A 60 -3.85 2.86 -13.07
CA CYS A 60 -5.15 3.53 -12.95
C CYS A 60 -5.11 4.69 -11.96
N ARG A 61 -4.53 4.49 -10.77
CA ARG A 61 -4.46 5.53 -9.72
C ARG A 61 -3.59 6.72 -10.15
N ARG A 62 -2.53 6.44 -10.90
CA ARG A 62 -1.57 7.43 -11.38
C ARG A 62 -1.84 7.85 -12.82
N TRP A 63 -2.99 7.50 -13.40
CA TRP A 63 -3.22 7.68 -14.83
C TRP A 63 -3.12 9.14 -15.28
N ARG A 64 -3.53 10.08 -14.42
CA ARG A 64 -3.41 11.52 -14.69
C ARG A 64 -1.97 11.99 -14.87
N GLU A 65 -1.02 11.33 -14.21
CA GLU A 65 0.42 11.58 -14.37
C GLU A 65 0.98 10.76 -15.52
N LEU A 66 0.63 9.47 -15.59
CA LEU A 66 1.20 8.52 -16.56
C LEU A 66 0.80 8.84 -18.00
N ARG A 67 -0.41 9.34 -18.24
CA ARG A 67 -0.85 9.71 -19.59
C ARG A 67 -0.06 10.89 -20.18
N GLU A 68 0.59 11.69 -19.32
CA GLU A 68 1.42 12.82 -19.73
C GLU A 68 2.87 12.38 -19.98
N VAL A 69 3.22 11.14 -19.62
CA VAL A 69 4.51 10.53 -19.96
C VAL A 69 4.44 10.04 -21.40
N GLU A 70 5.51 10.24 -22.18
CA GLU A 70 5.56 9.89 -23.60
C GLU A 70 5.37 8.38 -23.85
N ARG A 71 5.87 7.53 -22.95
CA ARG A 71 5.85 6.06 -23.06
C ARG A 71 5.32 5.37 -21.79
N PRO A 72 4.01 5.47 -21.48
CA PRO A 72 3.43 4.88 -20.27
C PRO A 72 3.54 3.35 -20.22
N GLU A 73 3.65 2.69 -21.39
CA GLU A 73 3.84 1.25 -21.51
C GLU A 73 5.18 0.77 -20.93
N LEU A 74 6.25 1.57 -21.05
CA LEU A 74 7.54 1.23 -20.46
C LEU A 74 7.47 1.27 -18.93
N TRP A 75 6.74 2.25 -18.39
CA TRP A 75 6.55 2.38 -16.95
C TRP A 75 5.85 1.16 -16.34
N VAL A 76 4.77 0.68 -16.95
CA VAL A 76 4.06 -0.52 -16.45
C VAL A 76 4.89 -1.79 -16.60
N ARG A 77 5.72 -1.90 -17.65
CA ARG A 77 6.62 -3.04 -17.86
C ARG A 77 7.74 -3.08 -16.84
N ARG A 78 8.40 -1.94 -16.59
CA ARG A 78 9.38 -1.77 -15.50
C ARG A 78 8.73 -2.14 -14.17
N THR A 79 7.56 -1.57 -13.88
CA THR A 79 6.83 -1.82 -12.65
C THR A 79 6.51 -3.31 -12.47
N CYS A 80 6.05 -3.99 -13.52
CA CYS A 80 5.81 -5.43 -13.52
C CYS A 80 7.09 -6.24 -13.29
N ALA A 81 8.19 -5.86 -13.95
CA ALA A 81 9.49 -6.48 -13.78
C ALA A 81 9.99 -6.34 -12.33
N ASP A 82 9.88 -5.15 -11.73
CA ASP A 82 10.27 -4.89 -10.35
C ASP A 82 9.38 -5.64 -9.34
N LEU A 83 8.05 -5.63 -9.57
CA LEU A 83 7.07 -6.37 -8.78
C LEU A 83 7.33 -7.88 -8.77
N SER A 84 7.73 -8.44 -9.90
CA SER A 84 7.91 -9.89 -10.06
C SER A 84 9.04 -10.48 -9.22
N VAL A 85 9.90 -9.64 -8.65
CA VAL A 85 11.09 -10.09 -7.96
C VAL A 85 11.23 -9.57 -6.55
N SER A 86 10.51 -8.50 -6.21
CA SER A 86 10.30 -8.12 -4.83
C SER A 86 9.71 -9.32 -4.05
N PRO A 87 10.45 -9.89 -3.07
CA PRO A 87 9.94 -10.98 -2.24
C PRO A 87 8.72 -10.55 -1.42
N LEU A 88 8.67 -9.27 -1.04
CA LEU A 88 7.54 -8.66 -0.34
C LEU A 88 6.27 -8.65 -1.21
N ARG A 89 6.38 -8.14 -2.44
CA ARG A 89 5.24 -7.98 -3.34
C ARG A 89 4.76 -9.31 -3.90
N ARG A 90 5.69 -10.22 -4.26
CA ARG A 90 5.35 -11.59 -4.66
C ARG A 90 4.50 -12.28 -3.58
N ARG A 91 4.92 -12.19 -2.32
CA ARG A 91 4.21 -12.83 -1.21
C ARG A 91 2.87 -12.15 -0.89
N LEU A 92 2.78 -10.82 -0.98
CA LEU A 92 1.51 -10.08 -0.82
C LEU A 92 0.48 -10.45 -1.90
N VAL A 93 0.92 -10.60 -3.15
CA VAL A 93 0.08 -11.03 -4.25
C VAL A 93 -0.29 -12.52 -4.08
N GLU A 94 0.65 -13.38 -3.68
CA GLU A 94 0.36 -14.80 -3.36
C GLU A 94 -0.66 -14.93 -2.22
N ILE A 95 -0.58 -14.07 -1.20
CA ILE A 95 -1.54 -14.00 -0.09
C ILE A 95 -2.94 -13.58 -0.60
N ARG A 96 -3.03 -12.53 -1.42
CA ARG A 96 -4.32 -12.10 -2.02
C ARG A 96 -4.88 -13.16 -2.98
N ALA A 97 -4.01 -13.86 -3.73
CA ALA A 97 -4.37 -14.92 -4.67
C ALA A 97 -4.91 -16.16 -3.93
N THR A 98 -4.28 -16.56 -2.83
CA THR A 98 -4.71 -17.70 -2.01
C THR A 98 -6.05 -17.43 -1.32
N ALA A 99 -6.30 -16.21 -0.82
CA ALA A 99 -7.62 -15.81 -0.32
C ALA A 99 -8.72 -15.88 -1.41
N ARG A 100 -8.41 -15.48 -2.65
CA ARG A 100 -9.32 -15.63 -3.81
C ARG A 100 -9.57 -17.10 -4.16
N LEU A 101 -8.53 -17.94 -4.13
CA LEU A 101 -8.61 -19.38 -4.45
C LEU A 101 -9.37 -20.18 -3.39
N ALA A 102 -9.26 -19.82 -2.11
CA ALA A 102 -10.05 -20.41 -1.03
C ALA A 102 -11.56 -20.14 -1.20
N SER A 103 -11.91 -19.03 -1.85
CA SER A 103 -13.28 -18.63 -2.15
C SER A 103 -13.82 -19.30 -3.42
N ARG A 104 -12.94 -19.74 -4.34
CA ARG A 104 -13.30 -20.41 -5.60
C ARG A 104 -12.06 -21.09 -6.23
N PRO A 105 -12.03 -22.43 -6.41
CA PRO A 105 -10.89 -23.10 -7.03
C PRO A 105 -10.80 -22.74 -8.52
N VAL A 106 -9.89 -21.83 -8.86
CA VAL A 106 -9.55 -21.49 -10.23
C VAL A 106 -8.27 -22.24 -10.59
N ARG A 107 -8.34 -23.18 -11.54
CA ARG A 107 -7.14 -23.82 -12.08
C ARG A 107 -6.37 -22.78 -12.90
N PRO A 108 -5.08 -22.51 -12.59
CA PRO A 108 -4.31 -21.50 -13.32
C PRO A 108 -4.18 -21.91 -14.80
N PRO A 109 -4.13 -20.94 -15.74
CA PRO A 109 -3.84 -21.23 -17.13
C PRO A 109 -2.47 -21.92 -17.25
N SER A 110 -2.42 -23.06 -17.94
CA SER A 110 -1.17 -23.75 -18.25
C SER A 110 -0.67 -23.30 -19.63
N LEU A 111 0.57 -22.83 -19.71
CA LEU A 111 1.24 -22.60 -20.98
C LEU A 111 1.42 -23.92 -21.74
N SER A 112 1.66 -23.84 -23.06
CA SER A 112 2.04 -25.03 -23.83
C SER A 112 3.29 -25.68 -23.20
N PRO A 113 3.45 -27.02 -23.20
CA PRO A 113 4.60 -27.67 -22.57
C PRO A 113 5.98 -27.16 -23.05
N PRO A 114 6.19 -26.83 -24.34
CA PRO A 114 7.43 -26.19 -24.81
C PRO A 114 7.64 -24.79 -24.22
N SER A 115 6.60 -23.95 -24.19
CA SER A 115 6.65 -22.61 -23.61
C SER A 115 6.91 -22.65 -22.10
N GLU A 116 6.30 -23.59 -21.37
CA GLU A 116 6.51 -23.73 -19.92
C GLU A 116 7.95 -24.15 -19.58
N ARG A 117 8.57 -25.02 -20.39
CA ARG A 117 9.99 -25.40 -20.23
C ARG A 117 10.93 -24.22 -20.43
N PHE A 118 10.68 -23.41 -21.46
CA PHE A 118 11.41 -22.16 -21.70
C PHE A 118 11.29 -21.22 -20.50
N TRP A 119 10.08 -21.00 -20.00
CA TRP A 119 9.87 -20.07 -18.89
C TRP A 119 10.35 -20.60 -17.54
N ALA A 120 10.34 -21.91 -17.33
CA ALA A 120 10.98 -22.52 -16.16
C ALA A 120 12.49 -22.21 -16.12
N VAL A 121 13.15 -22.21 -17.28
CA VAL A 121 14.54 -21.79 -17.41
C VAL A 121 14.70 -20.31 -17.09
N VAL A 122 13.90 -19.44 -17.72
CA VAL A 122 14.01 -17.98 -17.51
C VAL A 122 13.80 -17.61 -16.04
N ARG A 123 12.82 -18.21 -15.37
CA ARG A 123 12.55 -18.00 -13.93
C ARG A 123 13.66 -18.53 -13.01
N GLY A 124 14.54 -19.39 -13.51
CA GLY A 124 15.72 -19.88 -12.79
C GLY A 124 16.96 -19.00 -12.95
N LEU A 125 16.94 -18.01 -13.84
CA LEU A 125 18.07 -17.09 -14.04
C LEU A 125 18.17 -16.06 -12.89
N PRO A 126 19.36 -15.47 -12.68
CA PRO A 126 19.50 -14.24 -11.90
C PRO A 126 18.48 -13.19 -12.37
N GLN A 127 17.82 -12.53 -11.41
CA GLN A 127 16.71 -11.60 -11.63
C GLN A 127 16.87 -10.69 -12.85
N ARG A 128 17.98 -9.93 -12.89
CA ARG A 128 18.21 -8.92 -13.93
C ARG A 128 18.37 -9.54 -15.32
N GLN A 129 18.90 -10.77 -15.38
CA GLN A 129 18.98 -11.53 -16.63
C GLN A 129 17.58 -12.01 -17.06
N ALA A 130 16.78 -12.55 -16.14
CA ALA A 130 15.41 -12.98 -16.43
C ALA A 130 14.55 -11.82 -16.97
N GLN A 131 14.63 -10.64 -16.34
CA GLN A 131 13.94 -9.42 -16.78
C GLN A 131 14.39 -8.99 -18.19
N ALA A 132 15.69 -8.89 -18.44
CA ALA A 132 16.22 -8.50 -19.76
C ALA A 132 15.78 -9.47 -20.86
N VAL A 133 15.79 -10.77 -20.58
CA VAL A 133 15.36 -11.83 -21.52
C VAL A 133 13.88 -11.75 -21.80
N ALA A 134 13.04 -11.60 -20.77
CA ALA A 134 11.60 -11.49 -20.95
C ALA A 134 11.23 -10.22 -21.76
N LEU A 135 11.83 -9.08 -21.44
CA LEU A 135 11.59 -7.82 -22.16
C LEU A 135 12.09 -7.89 -23.61
N HIS A 136 13.28 -8.43 -23.86
CA HIS A 136 13.84 -8.50 -25.21
C HIS A 136 13.15 -9.57 -26.07
N HIS A 137 13.05 -10.80 -25.59
CA HIS A 137 12.60 -11.93 -26.41
C HIS A 137 11.09 -12.11 -26.47
N VAL A 138 10.33 -11.59 -25.49
CA VAL A 138 8.86 -11.79 -25.44
C VAL A 138 8.09 -10.54 -25.81
N TYR A 139 8.61 -9.36 -25.48
CA TYR A 139 8.05 -8.11 -25.99
C TYR A 139 8.67 -7.66 -27.30
N GLY A 140 9.73 -8.32 -27.77
CA GLY A 140 10.46 -7.89 -28.96
C GLY A 140 11.09 -6.52 -28.80
N MET A 141 11.30 -6.05 -27.56
CA MET A 141 11.83 -4.71 -27.34
C MET A 141 13.29 -4.64 -27.79
N PRO A 142 13.66 -3.60 -28.56
CA PRO A 142 15.04 -3.39 -28.95
C PRO A 142 15.89 -3.10 -27.70
N VAL A 143 17.20 -3.37 -27.77
CA VAL A 143 18.13 -3.21 -26.65
C VAL A 143 18.06 -1.82 -25.98
N PRO A 144 17.96 -0.70 -26.72
CA PRO A 144 17.78 0.63 -26.12
C PRO A 144 16.53 0.75 -25.25
N ASP A 145 15.40 0.21 -25.70
CA ASP A 145 14.13 0.24 -24.94
C ASP A 145 14.21 -0.63 -23.68
N VAL A 146 14.91 -1.76 -23.74
CA VAL A 146 15.15 -2.62 -22.57
C VAL A 146 16.05 -1.91 -21.56
N ALA A 147 17.08 -1.20 -22.04
CA ALA A 147 18.00 -0.42 -21.21
C ALA A 147 17.27 0.73 -20.51
N GLU A 148 16.43 1.46 -21.24
CA GLU A 148 15.54 2.50 -20.70
C GLU A 148 14.57 1.93 -19.65
N THR A 149 13.92 0.80 -19.96
CA THR A 149 12.96 0.15 -19.04
C THR A 149 13.63 -0.31 -17.74
N LEU A 150 14.82 -0.88 -17.82
CA LEU A 150 15.53 -1.45 -16.66
C LEU A 150 16.45 -0.46 -15.95
N ASP A 151 16.56 0.76 -16.47
CA ASP A 151 17.40 1.84 -15.94
C ASP A 151 18.88 1.45 -15.90
N CYS A 152 19.38 0.92 -17.03
CA CYS A 152 20.76 0.47 -17.17
C CYS A 152 21.32 0.81 -18.56
N THR A 153 22.61 0.52 -18.80
CA THR A 153 23.23 0.77 -20.10
C THR A 153 22.93 -0.36 -21.09
N GLU A 154 22.88 -0.05 -22.39
CA GLU A 154 22.73 -1.06 -23.45
C GLU A 154 23.77 -2.18 -23.35
N GLY A 155 25.02 -1.84 -23.01
CA GLY A 155 26.07 -2.83 -22.77
C GLY A 155 25.76 -3.78 -21.61
N THR A 156 25.10 -3.29 -20.57
CA THR A 156 24.62 -4.13 -19.44
C THR A 156 23.51 -5.07 -19.89
N VAL A 157 22.59 -4.60 -20.73
CA VAL A 157 21.54 -5.44 -21.33
C VAL A 157 22.15 -6.54 -22.18
N MET A 158 23.09 -6.21 -23.08
CA MET A 158 23.79 -7.19 -23.90
C MET A 158 24.51 -8.24 -23.05
N GLN A 159 25.19 -7.81 -21.97
CA GLN A 159 25.82 -8.74 -21.03
C GLN A 159 24.82 -9.68 -20.35
N HIS A 160 23.63 -9.17 -19.99
CA HIS A 160 22.56 -9.99 -19.44
C HIS A 160 21.99 -11.00 -20.43
N LEU A 161 21.84 -10.62 -21.71
CA LEU A 161 21.39 -11.50 -22.79
C LEU A 161 22.45 -12.56 -23.14
N ASP A 162 23.72 -12.18 -23.20
CA ASP A 162 24.84 -13.09 -23.45
C ASP A 162 25.06 -14.10 -22.31
N GLY A 163 24.76 -13.69 -21.07
CA GLY A 163 24.78 -14.57 -19.90
C GLY A 163 23.87 -15.79 -20.07
N VAL A 164 22.75 -15.66 -20.80
CA VAL A 164 21.83 -16.77 -21.08
C VAL A 164 22.42 -17.77 -22.07
N ARG A 165 23.17 -17.32 -23.07
CA ARG A 165 23.85 -18.20 -24.04
C ARG A 165 24.92 -19.09 -23.38
N ARG A 166 25.42 -18.70 -22.21
CA ARG A 166 26.45 -19.42 -21.44
C ARG A 166 25.89 -20.29 -20.31
N SER A 167 24.59 -20.23 -20.04
CA SER A 167 23.93 -21.04 -19.01
C SER A 167 23.75 -22.49 -19.48
N PRO A 168 23.78 -23.52 -18.61
CA PRO A 168 23.47 -24.91 -18.99
C PRO A 168 22.10 -25.09 -19.65
N ALA A 169 21.19 -24.15 -19.41
CA ALA A 169 19.90 -24.10 -20.08
C ALA A 169 19.98 -23.66 -21.56
N ALA A 170 21.08 -23.04 -21.98
CA ALA A 170 21.28 -22.47 -23.32
C ALA A 170 21.10 -23.45 -24.48
N HIS A 171 21.35 -24.75 -24.29
CA HIS A 171 21.11 -25.74 -25.35
C HIS A 171 19.61 -25.94 -25.60
N ALA A 172 18.78 -25.93 -24.55
CA ALA A 172 17.33 -25.96 -24.68
C ALA A 172 16.77 -24.60 -25.13
N THR A 173 17.38 -23.49 -24.69
CA THR A 173 16.96 -22.13 -25.07
C THR A 173 17.33 -21.78 -26.51
N ALA A 174 18.49 -22.20 -27.03
CA ALA A 174 18.94 -21.88 -28.38
C ALA A 174 18.06 -22.55 -29.46
N GLU A 175 17.71 -23.82 -29.26
CA GLU A 175 16.82 -24.57 -30.14
C GLU A 175 15.38 -23.98 -30.13
N LEU A 176 14.94 -23.46 -28.97
CA LEU A 176 13.64 -22.76 -28.82
C LEU A 176 13.66 -21.30 -29.32
N LEU A 177 14.79 -20.60 -29.22
CA LEU A 177 14.96 -19.21 -29.72
C LEU A 177 15.10 -19.17 -31.25
N GLU A 178 15.65 -20.22 -31.87
CA GLU A 178 15.70 -20.38 -33.33
C GLU A 178 14.37 -20.89 -33.91
N SER A 179 13.64 -21.75 -33.20
CA SER A 179 12.37 -22.32 -33.68
C SER A 179 11.12 -21.49 -33.34
N VAL A 180 11.20 -20.61 -32.34
CA VAL A 180 10.08 -19.80 -31.87
C VAL A 180 10.57 -18.37 -31.68
N ARG A 181 10.24 -17.48 -32.63
CA ARG A 181 9.90 -16.11 -32.25
C ARG A 181 8.50 -16.23 -31.69
N PRO A 182 8.27 -16.27 -30.36
CA PRO A 182 6.91 -16.32 -29.86
C PRO A 182 6.30 -14.98 -30.27
N ASP A 183 5.45 -15.01 -31.29
CA ASP A 183 4.63 -13.84 -31.58
C ASP A 183 3.86 -13.56 -30.28
N PRO A 184 4.02 -12.39 -29.65
CA PRO A 184 3.31 -12.06 -28.42
C PRO A 184 1.79 -12.20 -28.61
N VAL A 185 1.29 -12.10 -29.85
CA VAL A 185 -0.11 -12.35 -30.23
C VAL A 185 -0.46 -13.85 -30.20
N VAL A 186 0.46 -14.76 -30.56
CA VAL A 186 0.25 -16.22 -30.53
C VAL A 186 0.35 -16.77 -29.09
N LEU A 187 1.29 -16.27 -28.29
CA LEU A 187 1.35 -16.56 -26.86
C LEU A 187 0.08 -16.04 -26.14
N PHE A 188 -0.43 -14.90 -26.61
CA PHE A 188 -1.72 -14.32 -26.21
C PHE A 188 -2.94 -15.11 -26.72
N GLU A 189 -2.86 -15.75 -27.89
CA GLU A 189 -3.90 -16.67 -28.39
C GLU A 189 -3.99 -17.94 -27.56
N ASP A 190 -2.87 -18.49 -27.09
CA ASP A 190 -2.87 -19.64 -26.18
C ASP A 190 -3.55 -19.29 -24.84
N LEU A 191 -3.28 -18.09 -24.31
CA LEU A 191 -3.99 -17.54 -23.14
C LEU A 191 -5.48 -17.29 -23.44
N ARG A 192 -5.86 -16.91 -24.67
CA ARG A 192 -7.27 -16.78 -25.12
C ARG A 192 -7.97 -18.13 -25.33
N ARG A 193 -7.29 -19.17 -25.81
CA ARG A 193 -7.84 -20.53 -25.98
C ARG A 193 -8.24 -21.13 -24.64
N VAL A 194 -7.51 -20.83 -23.57
CA VAL A 194 -7.89 -21.15 -22.18
C VAL A 194 -9.18 -20.44 -21.76
N ARG A 195 -9.44 -19.23 -22.27
CA ARG A 195 -10.68 -18.47 -22.04
C ARG A 195 -11.87 -18.97 -22.86
N ARG A 196 -11.67 -19.39 -24.12
CA ARG A 196 -12.74 -19.98 -24.98
C ARG A 196 -13.18 -21.37 -24.54
N ARG A 197 -12.31 -22.20 -23.94
CA ARG A 197 -12.74 -23.48 -23.34
C ARG A 197 -13.63 -23.29 -22.10
N ARG A 198 -13.71 -22.09 -21.53
CA ARG A 198 -14.63 -21.74 -20.42
C ARG A 198 -15.99 -21.23 -20.89
N SER A 199 -16.17 -20.82 -22.15
CA SER A 199 -17.44 -20.26 -22.63
C SER A 199 -18.45 -21.29 -23.14
N LEU A 200 -18.10 -22.58 -23.21
CA LEU A 200 -19.03 -23.65 -23.59
C LEU A 200 -19.66 -24.39 -22.40
N ALA A 201 -19.34 -24.00 -21.16
CA ALA A 201 -20.07 -24.43 -19.98
C ALA A 201 -20.69 -23.20 -19.29
N THR A 202 -21.99 -23.00 -19.57
CA THR A 202 -22.95 -22.09 -18.93
C THR A 202 -22.86 -20.58 -19.24
N ALA A 203 -23.86 -20.14 -20.01
CA ALA A 203 -24.38 -18.78 -20.22
C ALA A 203 -23.84 -17.65 -19.32
N GLY A 204 -22.84 -16.91 -19.82
CA GLY A 204 -22.31 -15.68 -19.20
C GLY A 204 -22.37 -14.42 -20.08
N GLY A 205 -22.94 -14.52 -21.29
CA GLY A 205 -22.94 -13.44 -22.29
C GLY A 205 -23.81 -12.23 -21.92
N LEU A 206 -24.92 -12.44 -21.20
CA LEU A 206 -25.82 -11.34 -20.82
C LEU A 206 -25.25 -10.46 -19.69
N ALA A 207 -24.42 -11.00 -18.80
CA ALA A 207 -23.90 -10.24 -17.65
C ALA A 207 -22.82 -9.22 -18.07
N LEU A 208 -22.00 -9.53 -19.09
CA LEU A 208 -20.96 -8.63 -19.57
C LEU A 208 -21.55 -7.49 -20.41
N VAL A 209 -22.56 -7.79 -21.23
CA VAL A 209 -23.31 -6.77 -21.99
C VAL A 209 -24.10 -5.87 -21.03
N MET A 210 -24.68 -6.43 -19.96
CA MET A 210 -25.33 -5.64 -18.90
C MET A 210 -24.32 -4.80 -18.10
N ALA A 211 -23.11 -5.30 -17.81
CA ALA A 211 -22.07 -4.52 -17.13
C ALA A 211 -21.57 -3.35 -18.01
N VAL A 212 -21.45 -3.56 -19.32
CA VAL A 212 -21.06 -2.51 -20.28
C VAL A 212 -22.21 -1.52 -20.51
N LEU A 213 -23.46 -1.98 -20.57
CA LEU A 213 -24.63 -1.09 -20.67
C LEU A 213 -24.86 -0.29 -19.37
N VAL A 214 -24.61 -0.88 -18.19
CA VAL A 214 -24.62 -0.16 -16.90
C VAL A 214 -23.46 0.85 -16.83
N ALA A 215 -22.26 0.49 -17.30
CA ALA A 215 -21.13 1.42 -17.38
C ALA A 215 -21.41 2.57 -18.37
N THR A 216 -22.04 2.29 -19.51
CA THR A 216 -22.41 3.31 -20.51
C THR A 216 -23.57 4.19 -20.02
N TRP A 217 -24.52 3.63 -19.26
CA TRP A 217 -25.59 4.36 -18.58
C TRP A 217 -25.06 5.25 -17.44
N VAL A 218 -24.03 4.80 -16.72
CA VAL A 218 -23.30 5.56 -15.69
C VAL A 218 -22.42 6.67 -16.30
N LEU A 219 -21.84 6.45 -17.49
CA LEU A 219 -20.97 7.43 -18.15
C LEU A 219 -21.74 8.52 -18.90
N THR A 220 -22.96 8.24 -19.35
CA THR A 220 -23.80 9.19 -20.12
C THR A 220 -24.79 9.99 -19.27
N ARG A 221 -25.01 9.60 -18.00
CA ARG A 221 -25.78 10.38 -17.01
C ARG A 221 -25.01 10.54 -15.70
N GLY A 222 -24.07 11.48 -15.67
CA GLY A 222 -23.38 11.90 -14.45
C GLY A 222 -22.48 10.80 -13.88
N GLY A 223 -21.17 11.04 -13.91
CA GLY A 223 -20.14 10.06 -13.58
C GLY A 223 -20.41 9.20 -12.33
N PRO A 224 -19.80 8.01 -12.24
CA PRO A 224 -20.02 7.11 -11.13
C PRO A 224 -19.83 7.89 -9.84
N ALA A 225 -20.90 7.93 -9.03
CA ALA A 225 -20.82 8.41 -7.67
C ALA A 225 -19.57 7.78 -7.03
N PRO A 226 -18.78 8.55 -6.25
CA PRO A 226 -17.66 7.99 -5.52
C PRO A 226 -18.17 6.73 -4.83
N GLU A 227 -17.46 5.61 -5.02
CA GLU A 227 -17.72 4.34 -4.34
C GLU A 227 -18.11 4.71 -2.91
N ARG A 228 -19.42 4.60 -2.61
CA ARG A 228 -19.98 5.27 -1.45
C ARG A 228 -19.12 4.78 -0.30
N ALA A 229 -18.46 5.72 0.39
CA ALA A 229 -18.10 5.51 1.77
C ALA A 229 -19.30 4.78 2.36
N GLY A 230 -19.10 3.54 2.83
CA GLY A 230 -20.16 2.82 3.54
C GLY A 230 -20.86 3.80 4.48
N PRO A 231 -22.18 3.62 4.73
CA PRO A 231 -23.01 4.62 5.40
C PRO A 231 -22.22 5.33 6.50
N PRO A 232 -22.18 6.69 6.49
CA PRO A 232 -21.19 7.44 7.23
C PRO A 232 -21.15 6.95 8.67
N HIS A 233 -20.00 6.43 9.08
CA HIS A 233 -19.85 5.94 10.45
C HIS A 233 -20.07 7.12 11.39
N HIS A 234 -21.00 6.95 12.32
CA HIS A 234 -21.16 7.83 13.45
C HIS A 234 -20.03 7.62 14.45
N ASN A 235 -19.76 8.64 15.25
CA ASN A 235 -18.69 8.59 16.25
C ASN A 235 -19.20 7.84 17.48
N GLY A 236 -18.61 6.68 17.77
CA GLY A 236 -18.86 5.94 19.01
C GLY A 236 -17.89 6.33 20.12
N ALA A 237 -17.62 5.35 20.99
CA ALA A 237 -16.71 5.52 22.11
C ALA A 237 -15.26 5.75 21.65
N LEU A 238 -14.56 6.65 22.34
CA LEU A 238 -13.12 6.82 22.21
C LEU A 238 -12.43 5.93 23.24
N VAL A 239 -11.65 4.96 22.79
CA VAL A 239 -10.83 4.10 23.65
C VAL A 239 -9.43 4.68 23.75
N GLY A 240 -8.94 4.70 24.98
CA GLY A 240 -7.69 5.33 25.35
C GLY A 240 -6.99 4.58 26.48
N ARG A 241 -5.82 5.08 26.88
CA ARG A 241 -5.19 4.66 28.13
C ARG A 241 -5.78 5.47 29.26
N GLY A 242 -6.27 4.84 30.32
CA GLY A 242 -6.73 5.49 31.53
C GLY A 242 -5.66 5.59 32.61
N VAL A 243 -6.04 6.19 33.74
CA VAL A 243 -5.18 6.38 34.92
C VAL A 243 -4.64 5.01 35.39
N GLY A 244 -3.33 4.91 35.62
CA GLY A 244 -2.66 3.66 36.00
C GLY A 244 -2.36 2.70 34.85
N GLY A 245 -2.70 3.07 33.60
CA GLY A 245 -2.28 2.37 32.39
C GLY A 245 -3.21 1.26 31.89
N ALA A 246 -4.35 1.05 32.54
CA ALA A 246 -5.43 0.22 31.99
C ALA A 246 -6.08 0.91 30.78
N LEU A 247 -6.83 0.16 29.97
CA LEU A 247 -7.67 0.78 28.95
C LEU A 247 -8.85 1.51 29.61
N GLY A 248 -9.17 2.69 29.10
CA GLY A 248 -10.30 3.52 29.53
C GLY A 248 -11.12 4.00 28.34
N VAL A 249 -12.26 4.65 28.64
CA VAL A 249 -13.17 5.19 27.63
C VAL A 249 -13.42 6.68 27.86
N ALA A 250 -13.34 7.45 26.79
CA ALA A 250 -13.95 8.77 26.67
C ALA A 250 -15.15 8.73 25.74
N LEU A 251 -16.16 9.51 26.06
CA LEU A 251 -17.42 9.56 25.31
C LEU A 251 -17.66 10.98 24.76
N PRO A 252 -17.96 11.08 23.46
CA PRO A 252 -18.71 12.22 22.94
C PRO A 252 -20.10 12.32 23.59
N PRO A 253 -20.68 13.53 23.68
CA PRO A 253 -22.06 13.70 24.15
C PRO A 253 -23.05 12.81 23.39
N GLY A 254 -23.90 12.08 24.12
CA GLY A 254 -24.94 11.22 23.53
C GLY A 254 -24.49 9.84 23.07
N THR A 255 -23.27 9.41 23.40
CA THR A 255 -22.76 8.06 23.09
C THR A 255 -22.80 7.14 24.31
N SER A 256 -22.85 5.82 24.07
CA SER A 256 -22.81 4.79 25.12
C SER A 256 -21.39 4.28 25.34
N THR A 257 -21.11 3.77 26.55
CA THR A 257 -19.86 3.09 26.87
C THR A 257 -19.72 1.78 26.09
N VAL A 258 -18.48 1.35 25.88
CA VAL A 258 -18.17 -0.01 25.41
C VAL A 258 -17.42 -0.75 26.50
N PRO A 259 -17.64 -2.06 26.65
CA PRO A 259 -16.81 -2.86 27.55
C PRO A 259 -15.39 -2.97 26.98
N LEU A 260 -14.41 -3.20 27.86
CA LEU A 260 -12.99 -3.28 27.50
C LEU A 260 -12.37 -4.59 27.99
N PRO A 261 -11.37 -5.14 27.28
CA PRO A 261 -10.68 -6.34 27.70
C PRO A 261 -9.84 -6.10 28.96
N ALA A 262 -10.13 -6.85 30.04
CA ALA A 262 -9.40 -6.76 31.30
C ALA A 262 -7.97 -7.34 31.24
N ASP A 263 -7.69 -8.16 30.23
CA ASP A 263 -6.40 -8.83 30.01
C ASP A 263 -5.46 -8.05 29.07
N ALA A 264 -5.86 -6.85 28.65
CA ALA A 264 -5.04 -5.98 27.82
C ALA A 264 -3.73 -5.62 28.53
N GLU A 265 -2.63 -5.65 27.77
CA GLU A 265 -1.33 -5.22 28.26
C GLU A 265 -1.30 -3.68 28.38
N PRO A 266 -0.68 -3.09 29.43
CA PRO A 266 -0.66 -1.63 29.62
C PRO A 266 -0.03 -0.81 28.48
N GLY A 267 0.83 -1.43 27.67
CA GLY A 267 1.42 -0.82 26.47
C GLY A 267 0.70 -1.17 25.16
N SER A 268 -0.47 -1.81 25.22
CA SER A 268 -1.27 -2.13 24.05
C SER A 268 -1.74 -0.85 23.35
N THR A 269 -1.66 -0.82 22.02
CA THR A 269 -2.25 0.23 21.20
C THR A 269 -3.47 -0.32 20.47
N PRO A 270 -4.65 -0.36 21.11
CA PRO A 270 -5.79 -1.03 20.53
C PRO A 270 -6.31 -0.30 19.29
N GLN A 271 -6.96 -1.02 18.40
CA GLN A 271 -7.53 -0.49 17.15
C GLN A 271 -8.90 -1.14 16.90
N PHE A 272 -9.91 -0.34 16.56
CA PHE A 272 -11.20 -0.88 16.12
C PHE A 272 -11.13 -1.43 14.70
N THR A 273 -11.81 -2.54 14.47
CA THR A 273 -12.17 -2.98 13.13
C THR A 273 -13.10 -1.98 12.45
N ARG A 274 -13.15 -2.01 11.12
CA ARG A 274 -13.95 -1.07 10.32
C ARG A 274 -15.45 -1.08 10.68
N ASP A 275 -15.97 -2.22 11.12
CA ASP A 275 -17.35 -2.37 11.57
C ASP A 275 -17.59 -1.87 13.01
N GLY A 276 -16.54 -1.54 13.75
CA GLY A 276 -16.58 -1.06 15.14
C GLY A 276 -16.99 -2.10 16.17
N ARG A 277 -17.13 -3.35 15.75
CA ARG A 277 -17.56 -4.46 16.61
C ARG A 277 -16.40 -5.11 17.34
N HIS A 278 -15.20 -5.10 16.77
CA HIS A 278 -14.04 -5.74 17.36
C HIS A 278 -12.96 -4.72 17.68
N LEU A 279 -12.31 -4.90 18.84
CA LEU A 279 -11.11 -4.18 19.23
C LEU A 279 -9.93 -5.14 19.13
N VAL A 280 -8.96 -4.81 18.29
CA VAL A 280 -7.69 -5.53 18.18
C VAL A 280 -6.75 -4.98 19.24
N TYR A 281 -6.12 -5.85 20.04
CA TYR A 281 -5.27 -5.43 21.14
C TYR A 281 -4.19 -6.48 21.43
N THR A 282 -3.17 -6.07 22.18
CA THR A 282 -2.12 -6.96 22.67
C THR A 282 -2.44 -7.35 24.11
N ARG A 283 -2.50 -8.67 24.38
CA ARG A 283 -2.64 -9.22 25.75
C ARG A 283 -1.27 -9.60 26.31
N ARG A 284 -1.21 -9.76 27.64
CA ARG A 284 0.00 -10.25 28.32
C ARG A 284 0.54 -11.54 27.68
N GLY A 285 1.87 -11.63 27.58
CA GLY A 285 2.54 -12.78 26.97
C GLY A 285 2.73 -12.68 25.45
N GLY A 286 2.53 -11.50 24.86
CA GLY A 286 2.87 -11.20 23.46
C GLY A 286 1.87 -11.76 22.44
N TRP A 287 0.62 -11.95 22.85
CA TRP A 287 -0.45 -12.40 21.97
C TRP A 287 -1.26 -11.22 21.47
N VAL A 288 -1.67 -11.31 20.21
CA VAL A 288 -2.60 -10.38 19.59
C VAL A 288 -3.97 -11.05 19.54
N ALA A 289 -4.97 -10.35 20.06
CA ALA A 289 -6.34 -10.83 20.16
C ALA A 289 -7.32 -9.81 19.59
N THR A 290 -8.52 -10.31 19.29
CA THR A 290 -9.70 -9.51 18.99
C THR A 290 -10.67 -9.61 20.14
N TYR A 291 -11.26 -8.50 20.54
CA TYR A 291 -12.28 -8.41 21.57
C TYR A 291 -13.58 -7.94 20.94
N ASP A 292 -14.63 -8.75 20.98
CA ASP A 292 -15.96 -8.36 20.51
C ASP A 292 -16.64 -7.50 21.59
N VAL A 293 -16.83 -6.21 21.30
CA VAL A 293 -17.39 -5.25 22.27
C VAL A 293 -18.88 -5.45 22.54
N THR A 294 -19.57 -6.25 21.74
CA THR A 294 -21.00 -6.56 21.95
C THR A 294 -21.19 -7.77 22.86
N THR A 295 -20.31 -8.77 22.73
CA THR A 295 -20.41 -10.02 23.51
C THR A 295 -19.48 -10.06 24.71
N GLY A 296 -18.48 -9.17 24.76
CA GLY A 296 -17.45 -9.13 25.79
C GLY A 296 -16.44 -10.29 25.73
N ARG A 297 -16.32 -10.96 24.58
CA ARG A 297 -15.45 -12.14 24.41
C ARG A 297 -14.20 -11.82 23.61
N SER A 298 -13.06 -12.34 24.08
CA SER A 298 -11.78 -12.29 23.37
C SER A 298 -11.56 -13.55 22.53
N ARG A 299 -10.93 -13.39 21.37
CA ARG A 299 -10.43 -14.46 20.50
C ARG A 299 -9.00 -14.16 20.09
N ASP A 300 -8.13 -15.16 20.27
CA ASP A 300 -6.74 -15.06 19.84
C ASP A 300 -6.61 -15.10 18.33
N LEU A 301 -5.81 -14.18 17.79
CA LEU A 301 -5.45 -14.16 16.38
C LEU A 301 -4.10 -14.83 16.17
N THR A 302 -3.07 -14.36 16.88
CA THR A 302 -1.71 -14.82 16.66
C THR A 302 -0.81 -14.46 17.84
N ARG A 303 0.32 -15.18 17.96
CA ARG A 303 1.42 -14.80 18.84
C ARG A 303 2.49 -14.03 18.09
N CYS A 304 3.05 -13.01 18.72
CA CYS A 304 4.16 -12.24 18.17
C CYS A 304 5.37 -13.15 17.90
N PRO A 305 5.87 -13.23 16.66
CA PRO A 305 7.05 -14.05 16.34
C PRO A 305 8.37 -13.37 16.70
N LEU A 306 8.34 -12.06 17.02
CA LEU A 306 9.52 -11.25 17.25
C LEU A 306 10.10 -11.55 18.64
N ARG A 307 11.31 -12.14 18.68
CA ARG A 307 12.00 -12.49 19.91
C ARG A 307 12.41 -11.22 20.67
N GLY A 308 12.21 -11.20 21.99
CA GLY A 308 12.60 -10.06 22.85
C GLY A 308 11.67 -8.85 22.79
N ALA A 309 10.59 -8.88 21.99
CA ALA A 309 9.57 -7.85 22.01
C ALA A 309 8.66 -8.03 23.23
N HIS A 310 8.93 -7.29 24.31
CA HIS A 310 8.08 -7.28 25.51
C HIS A 310 6.72 -6.64 25.24
N LEU A 311 6.70 -5.57 24.44
CA LEU A 311 5.50 -4.97 23.88
C LEU A 311 5.49 -5.34 22.40
N CYS A 312 4.45 -6.02 21.94
CA CYS A 312 4.25 -6.31 20.52
C CYS A 312 3.02 -5.53 20.02
N PRO A 313 3.17 -4.24 19.71
CA PRO A 313 2.10 -3.48 19.08
C PRO A 313 1.67 -4.17 17.79
N ALA A 314 0.36 -4.22 17.60
CA ALA A 314 -0.24 -4.83 16.44
C ALA A 314 -1.20 -3.87 15.76
N ALA A 315 -1.26 -3.93 14.43
CA ALA A 315 -2.25 -3.23 13.63
C ALA A 315 -2.86 -4.19 12.63
N LEU A 316 -4.17 -4.44 12.76
CA LEU A 316 -4.90 -5.30 11.83
C LEU A 316 -5.16 -4.54 10.53
N SER A 317 -5.01 -5.22 9.40
CA SER A 317 -5.40 -4.68 8.11
C SER A 317 -6.91 -4.39 8.08
N PRO A 318 -7.38 -3.39 7.32
CA PRO A 318 -8.80 -3.04 7.29
C PRO A 318 -9.73 -4.16 6.83
N ASP A 319 -9.23 -5.10 6.03
CA ASP A 319 -9.94 -6.29 5.55
C ASP A 319 -9.88 -7.48 6.54
N GLY A 320 -9.11 -7.35 7.63
CA GLY A 320 -8.96 -8.38 8.65
C GLY A 320 -8.15 -9.61 8.23
N THR A 321 -7.48 -9.58 7.07
CA THR A 321 -6.73 -10.72 6.55
C THR A 321 -5.29 -10.77 7.07
N GLN A 322 -4.73 -9.63 7.45
CA GLN A 322 -3.34 -9.47 7.84
C GLN A 322 -3.19 -8.71 9.15
N VAL A 323 -2.10 -8.97 9.85
CA VAL A 323 -1.71 -8.21 11.04
C VAL A 323 -0.26 -7.77 10.92
N LEU A 324 -0.04 -6.47 11.07
CA LEU A 324 1.27 -5.88 11.21
C LEU A 324 1.70 -6.00 12.68
N LEU A 325 2.81 -6.68 12.91
CA LEU A 325 3.42 -6.92 14.21
C LEU A 325 4.72 -6.13 14.28
N LEU A 326 4.82 -5.26 15.28
CA LEU A 326 5.95 -4.34 15.44
C LEU A 326 6.83 -4.82 16.60
N GLY A 327 8.14 -4.90 16.36
CA GLY A 327 9.13 -5.31 17.36
C GLY A 327 10.12 -4.19 17.68
N GLN A 328 11.19 -4.58 18.39
CA GLN A 328 12.30 -3.69 18.72
C GLN A 328 13.25 -3.53 17.53
N ALA A 329 14.05 -2.46 17.52
CA ALA A 329 15.20 -2.27 16.61
C ALA A 329 14.91 -2.36 15.09
N ARG A 330 13.87 -1.68 14.59
CA ARG A 330 13.54 -1.63 13.14
C ARG A 330 13.01 -2.93 12.54
N ASP A 331 12.48 -3.83 13.38
CA ASP A 331 11.77 -5.03 12.94
C ASP A 331 10.25 -4.86 12.91
N ALA A 332 9.68 -5.06 11.72
CA ALA A 332 8.25 -5.20 11.52
C ALA A 332 7.95 -6.47 10.72
N VAL A 333 6.91 -7.20 11.09
CA VAL A 333 6.45 -8.40 10.38
C VAL A 333 4.99 -8.24 10.04
N LEU A 334 4.70 -8.37 8.76
CA LEU A 334 3.34 -8.52 8.26
C LEU A 334 2.99 -10.00 8.20
N ARG A 335 2.05 -10.43 9.05
CA ARG A 335 1.57 -11.81 9.12
C ARG A 335 0.23 -11.94 8.43
N ASP A 336 0.11 -12.93 7.56
CA ASP A 336 -1.17 -13.39 7.04
C ASP A 336 -1.88 -14.28 8.06
N LEU A 337 -3.14 -13.97 8.37
CA LEU A 337 -3.89 -14.68 9.42
C LEU A 337 -4.48 -16.01 8.94
N ALA A 338 -4.62 -16.23 7.64
CA ALA A 338 -5.17 -17.48 7.09
C ALA A 338 -4.10 -18.58 7.01
N THR A 339 -2.90 -18.24 6.56
CA THR A 339 -1.78 -19.15 6.32
C THR A 339 -0.75 -19.14 7.43
N GLY A 340 -0.71 -18.09 8.26
CA GLY A 340 0.36 -17.87 9.25
C GLY A 340 1.68 -17.41 8.62
N GLY A 341 1.71 -17.11 7.32
CA GLY A 341 2.91 -16.69 6.61
C GLY A 341 3.40 -15.31 7.04
N ASP A 342 4.69 -15.22 7.38
CA ASP A 342 5.34 -13.98 7.84
C ASP A 342 6.16 -13.29 6.77
N LEU A 343 5.93 -12.01 6.59
CA LEU A 343 6.71 -11.14 5.74
C LEU A 343 7.42 -10.05 6.55
N ARG A 344 8.75 -10.09 6.62
CA ARG A 344 9.53 -9.07 7.34
C ARG A 344 9.66 -7.81 6.49
N LEU A 345 9.18 -6.68 7.01
CA LEU A 345 9.34 -5.36 6.40
C LEU A 345 10.66 -4.75 6.88
N THR A 346 11.49 -4.28 5.95
CA THR A 346 12.77 -3.61 6.23
C THR A 346 12.67 -2.11 5.95
N GLY A 347 13.32 -1.27 6.77
CA GLY A 347 13.34 0.19 6.56
C GLY A 347 12.10 0.93 7.08
N VAL A 348 11.16 0.23 7.71
CA VAL A 348 10.07 0.83 8.47
C VAL A 348 10.54 1.01 9.91
N GLU A 349 10.55 2.24 10.41
CA GLU A 349 10.74 2.45 11.84
C GLU A 349 9.55 1.82 12.60
N PRO A 350 9.76 0.87 13.52
CA PRO A 350 8.67 0.16 14.18
C PRO A 350 8.11 1.05 15.29
N PHE A 351 7.01 0.59 15.88
CA PHE A 351 6.21 1.23 16.92
C PHE A 351 5.15 2.23 16.44
N THR A 352 5.30 2.86 15.28
CA THR A 352 4.38 3.93 14.84
C THR A 352 3.53 3.58 13.62
N ALA A 353 3.80 2.46 12.96
CA ALA A 353 3.15 2.13 11.69
C ALA A 353 1.64 1.88 11.83
N ARG A 354 0.86 2.53 10.97
CA ARG A 354 -0.60 2.40 10.89
C ARG A 354 -1.07 2.16 9.46
N TRP A 355 -2.00 1.23 9.32
CA TRP A 355 -2.67 0.95 8.06
C TRP A 355 -3.50 2.13 7.56
N SER A 356 -3.35 2.42 6.28
CA SER A 356 -4.33 3.19 5.50
C SER A 356 -5.70 2.49 5.54
N PRO A 357 -6.82 3.23 5.46
CA PRO A 357 -8.17 2.65 5.51
C PRO A 357 -8.50 1.69 4.36
N ASP A 358 -7.76 1.74 3.26
CA ASP A 358 -7.89 0.84 2.11
C ASP A 358 -6.95 -0.37 2.17
N GLY A 359 -6.07 -0.44 3.18
CA GLY A 359 -5.16 -1.57 3.40
C GLY A 359 -4.02 -1.65 2.39
N ARG A 360 -3.70 -0.57 1.66
CA ARG A 360 -2.65 -0.58 0.63
C ARG A 360 -1.33 0.01 1.08
N SER A 361 -1.39 0.94 2.03
CA SER A 361 -0.24 1.68 2.52
C SER A 361 -0.14 1.65 4.04
N LEU A 362 1.08 1.86 4.53
CA LEU A 362 1.39 2.10 5.94
C LEU A 362 1.90 3.54 6.09
N ALA A 363 1.44 4.25 7.11
CA ALA A 363 2.05 5.50 7.53
C ALA A 363 2.83 5.29 8.83
N TYR A 364 4.01 5.86 8.95
CA TYR A 364 4.84 5.76 10.15
C TYR A 364 5.68 7.04 10.32
N ASP A 365 6.17 7.25 11.54
CA ASP A 365 7.15 8.28 11.88
C ASP A 365 8.54 7.66 11.73
N GLY A 366 9.41 8.27 10.92
CA GLY A 366 10.75 7.79 10.61
C GLY A 366 11.87 8.49 11.37
N GLY A 367 11.55 9.29 12.40
CA GLY A 367 12.50 10.06 13.19
C GLY A 367 12.81 11.44 12.60
N ASP A 368 12.96 11.56 11.28
CA ASP A 368 13.20 12.83 10.59
C ASP A 368 11.94 13.38 9.87
N GLY A 369 10.85 12.62 9.89
CA GLY A 369 9.60 13.01 9.27
C GLY A 369 8.52 11.94 9.28
N VAL A 370 7.43 12.22 8.57
CA VAL A 370 6.32 11.29 8.39
C VAL A 370 6.44 10.64 7.01
N TYR A 371 6.33 9.32 6.98
CA TYR A 371 6.46 8.51 5.77
C TYR A 371 5.17 7.76 5.45
N VAL A 372 4.95 7.54 4.16
CA VAL A 372 3.94 6.64 3.63
C VAL A 372 4.65 5.58 2.78
N LEU A 373 4.57 4.33 3.23
CA LEU A 373 5.01 3.15 2.49
C LEU A 373 3.81 2.57 1.73
N ASP A 374 3.83 2.65 0.41
CA ASP A 374 2.94 1.86 -0.43
C ASP A 374 3.50 0.43 -0.50
N LEU A 375 2.71 -0.55 -0.06
CA LEU A 375 3.15 -1.95 -0.03
C LEU A 375 3.38 -2.53 -1.43
N ALA A 376 2.89 -1.86 -2.48
CA ALA A 376 3.18 -2.21 -3.87
C ALA A 376 4.50 -1.59 -4.40
N PHE A 377 5.10 -0.58 -3.74
CA PHE A 377 6.25 0.18 -4.30
C PHE A 377 7.54 0.20 -3.48
N GLU A 378 7.59 -0.46 -2.31
CA GLU A 378 8.74 -0.62 -1.40
C GLU A 378 9.48 0.64 -0.94
N ALA A 379 9.60 1.69 -1.75
CA ALA A 379 10.20 2.95 -1.35
C ALA A 379 9.19 3.75 -0.53
N PRO A 380 9.45 3.96 0.77
CA PRO A 380 8.65 4.87 1.57
C PRO A 380 8.81 6.28 1.02
N ARG A 381 7.71 7.00 0.89
CA ARG A 381 7.74 8.42 0.52
C ARG A 381 7.59 9.27 1.77
N GLN A 382 8.54 10.18 1.98
CA GLN A 382 8.42 11.21 3.00
C GLN A 382 7.35 12.22 2.57
N VAL A 383 6.32 12.40 3.40
CA VAL A 383 5.21 13.35 3.16
C VAL A 383 5.33 14.60 4.02
N PHE A 384 6.19 14.58 5.04
CA PHE A 384 6.50 15.71 5.90
C PHE A 384 7.91 15.54 6.46
N THR A 385 8.67 16.63 6.56
CA THR A 385 10.01 16.67 7.14
C THR A 385 9.97 17.47 8.43
N TYR A 386 10.44 16.88 9.53
CA TYR A 386 10.58 17.58 10.79
C TYR A 386 11.71 18.61 10.72
N ARG A 387 11.60 19.65 11.54
CA ARG A 387 12.66 20.68 11.64
C ARG A 387 13.87 20.17 12.41
N ASP A 388 13.60 19.44 13.48
CA ASP A 388 14.56 18.79 14.35
C ASP A 388 14.30 17.29 14.29
N GLU A 389 15.30 16.45 14.61
CA GLU A 389 15.05 15.03 14.80
C GLU A 389 14.00 14.82 15.91
N SER A 390 13.07 13.91 15.66
CA SER A 390 11.98 13.57 16.55
C SER A 390 12.53 13.08 17.88
N ALA A 391 12.12 13.74 18.97
CA ALA A 391 12.54 13.36 20.31
C ALA A 391 12.00 11.96 20.69
N MET A 392 10.84 11.58 20.15
CA MET A 392 10.24 10.26 20.32
C MET A 392 9.28 9.95 19.18
N PRO A 393 9.34 8.76 18.56
CA PRO A 393 8.48 8.45 17.41
C PRO A 393 7.00 8.34 17.85
N LEU A 394 6.10 9.07 17.19
CA LEU A 394 4.66 9.07 17.47
C LEU A 394 3.85 8.58 16.26
N ALA A 395 2.87 7.70 16.49
CA ALA A 395 2.09 7.10 15.41
C ALA A 395 1.25 8.15 14.65
N PRO A 396 1.49 8.37 13.34
CA PRO A 396 0.57 9.15 12.52
C PRO A 396 -0.74 8.38 12.34
N THR A 397 -1.85 9.11 12.21
CA THR A 397 -3.19 8.54 12.08
C THR A 397 -3.85 8.96 10.77
N TRP A 398 -4.41 7.99 10.05
CA TRP A 398 -5.10 8.21 8.79
C TRP A 398 -6.50 8.79 9.02
N SER A 399 -6.85 9.80 8.22
CA SER A 399 -8.24 10.19 8.05
C SER A 399 -9.06 9.00 7.52
N PRO A 400 -10.37 8.88 7.83
CA PRO A 400 -11.18 7.73 7.43
C PRO A 400 -11.23 7.49 5.92
N GLY A 401 -11.12 8.57 5.13
CA GLY A 401 -11.07 8.51 3.67
C GLY A 401 -9.67 8.29 3.08
N GLY A 402 -8.63 8.12 3.90
CA GLY A 402 -7.26 7.82 3.47
C GLY A 402 -6.50 8.97 2.81
N ARG A 403 -7.07 10.18 2.72
CA ARG A 403 -6.46 11.30 1.98
C ARG A 403 -5.52 12.18 2.81
N ARG A 404 -5.63 12.11 4.14
CA ARG A 404 -4.90 12.97 5.08
C ARG A 404 -4.34 12.15 6.23
N LEU A 405 -3.24 12.62 6.79
CA LEU A 405 -2.61 12.11 8.00
C LEU A 405 -2.62 13.21 9.07
N ALA A 406 -2.92 12.85 10.31
CA ALA A 406 -2.70 13.70 11.47
C ALA A 406 -1.56 13.14 12.33
N PHE A 407 -0.72 14.03 12.85
CA PHE A 407 0.48 13.68 13.60
C PHE A 407 0.92 14.87 14.45
N TYR A 408 1.96 14.69 15.27
CA TYR A 408 2.58 15.78 16.00
C TYR A 408 3.92 16.16 15.36
N ASP A 409 4.06 17.43 15.04
CA ASP A 409 5.37 18.02 14.81
C ASP A 409 6.03 18.30 16.16
N GLN A 410 7.30 17.90 16.27
CA GLN A 410 8.09 17.95 17.50
C GLN A 410 9.26 18.89 17.29
N GLN A 411 9.29 19.95 18.09
CA GLN A 411 10.36 20.95 18.03
C GLN A 411 11.14 20.95 19.34
N LEU A 412 12.43 20.67 19.26
CA LEU A 412 13.31 20.70 20.42
C LEU A 412 13.61 22.16 20.78
N LEU A 413 13.28 22.56 22.01
CA LEU A 413 13.52 23.92 22.47
C LEU A 413 14.94 24.05 23.04
N PRO A 414 15.54 25.26 22.96
CA PRO A 414 16.81 25.54 23.64
C PRO A 414 16.72 25.22 25.14
N GLU A 415 17.83 24.74 25.70
CA GLU A 415 17.93 24.47 27.14
C GLU A 415 17.64 25.72 27.96
N ARG A 416 16.81 25.55 28.98
CA ARG A 416 16.57 26.62 29.96
C ARG A 416 17.65 26.56 31.05
N PRO A 417 18.27 27.71 31.41
CA PRO A 417 19.18 27.78 32.54
C PRO A 417 18.52 27.23 33.81
N GLY A 418 19.17 26.27 34.46
CA GLY A 418 18.71 25.69 35.74
C GLY A 418 17.83 24.43 35.66
N LEU A 419 17.31 24.04 34.48
CA LEU A 419 16.50 22.80 34.35
C LEU A 419 17.31 21.55 34.00
N GLY A 420 18.52 21.71 33.46
CA GLY A 420 19.40 20.61 33.03
C GLY A 420 18.81 19.68 31.96
N THR A 421 17.64 20.01 31.39
CA THR A 421 16.88 19.19 30.44
C THR A 421 16.22 20.06 29.38
N ARG A 422 16.02 19.50 28.17
CA ARG A 422 15.36 20.17 27.04
C ARG A 422 13.85 19.92 27.05
N GLU A 423 13.08 20.96 26.80
CA GLU A 423 11.66 20.85 26.54
C GLU A 423 11.41 20.52 25.06
N THR A 424 10.43 19.67 24.78
CA THR A 424 9.91 19.44 23.44
C THR A 424 8.56 20.13 23.30
N ARG A 425 8.39 20.92 22.24
CA ARG A 425 7.10 21.51 21.88
C ARG A 425 6.39 20.60 20.90
N PHE A 426 5.11 20.30 21.18
CA PHE A 426 4.26 19.50 20.31
C PHE A 426 3.22 20.38 19.60
N THR A 427 3.12 20.23 18.29
CA THR A 427 2.12 20.90 17.46
C THR A 427 1.31 19.86 16.72
N LEU A 428 -0.03 19.88 16.87
CA LEU A 428 -0.90 19.00 16.11
C LEU A 428 -0.97 19.49 14.66
N MET A 429 -0.62 18.61 13.73
CA MET A 429 -0.54 18.86 12.30
C MET A 429 -1.47 17.93 11.52
N VAL A 430 -1.87 18.39 10.33
CA VAL A 430 -2.49 17.55 9.29
C VAL A 430 -1.77 17.78 7.97
N VAL A 431 -1.42 16.70 7.28
CA VAL A 431 -0.80 16.73 5.94
C VAL A 431 -1.59 15.86 4.96
N GLY A 432 -1.53 16.17 3.67
CA GLY A 432 -2.02 15.26 2.65
C GLY A 432 -1.21 13.97 2.61
N ALA A 433 -1.88 12.83 2.47
CA ALA A 433 -1.18 11.55 2.30
C ALA A 433 -0.36 11.50 1.00
N ASP A 434 -0.67 12.39 0.05
CA ASP A 434 0.06 12.69 -1.17
C ASP A 434 1.28 13.61 -0.96
N GLY A 435 1.55 14.07 0.26
CA GLY A 435 2.55 15.11 0.55
C GLY A 435 2.06 16.54 0.29
N SER A 436 0.78 16.72 -0.05
CA SER A 436 0.20 18.05 -0.20
C SER A 436 0.19 18.83 1.13
N ARG A 437 0.18 20.16 1.01
CA ARG A 437 0.51 21.15 2.05
C ARG A 437 0.06 20.76 3.46
N ALA A 438 1.02 20.71 4.38
CA ALA A 438 0.78 20.55 5.81
C ALA A 438 0.12 21.79 6.45
N ARG A 439 -0.72 21.56 7.45
CA ARG A 439 -1.45 22.60 8.18
C ARG A 439 -1.36 22.39 9.69
N VAL A 440 -1.06 23.48 10.39
CA VAL A 440 -1.15 23.56 11.85
C VAL A 440 -2.61 23.55 12.28
N MET A 441 -2.99 22.61 13.14
CA MET A 441 -4.33 22.53 13.71
C MET A 441 -4.39 23.21 15.07
N ARG A 442 -3.45 22.88 15.97
CA ARG A 442 -3.43 23.40 17.33
C ARG A 442 -2.07 23.19 18.01
N ALA A 443 -1.70 24.10 18.90
CA ALA A 443 -0.60 23.85 19.83
C ALA A 443 -1.03 22.78 20.85
N ALA A 444 -0.18 21.78 21.08
CA ALA A 444 -0.46 20.72 22.03
C ALA A 444 0.29 20.88 23.35
N GLY A 445 1.25 21.81 23.45
CA GLY A 445 1.94 22.15 24.70
C GLY A 445 3.43 21.85 24.66
N ARG A 446 4.08 21.86 25.82
CA ARG A 446 5.53 21.66 25.99
C ARG A 446 5.79 20.69 27.14
N CYS A 447 6.67 19.73 26.93
CA CYS A 447 6.88 18.59 27.82
C CYS A 447 8.39 18.31 27.96
N VAL A 448 8.83 17.99 29.18
CA VAL A 448 10.09 17.26 29.40
C VAL A 448 9.69 15.80 29.47
N CYS A 449 9.75 15.11 28.33
CA CYS A 449 9.06 13.83 28.11
C CYS A 449 9.70 12.61 28.80
N LEU A 450 10.46 12.88 29.86
CA LEU A 450 10.95 11.93 30.84
C LEU A 450 9.92 11.68 31.96
N SER A 451 9.03 12.64 32.24
CA SER A 451 8.05 12.56 33.33
C SER A 451 6.60 12.51 32.86
N GLU A 452 6.34 12.83 31.59
CA GLU A 452 4.99 12.89 31.02
C GLU A 452 4.88 11.99 29.80
N SER A 453 3.76 11.28 29.69
CA SER A 453 3.43 10.55 28.48
C SER A 453 3.29 11.53 27.30
N PRO A 454 3.69 11.16 26.09
CA PRO A 454 3.52 12.00 24.92
C PRO A 454 2.05 12.17 24.55
N PRO A 455 1.70 13.22 23.80
CA PRO A 455 0.35 13.40 23.30
C PRO A 455 0.03 12.36 22.21
N ALA A 456 -1.23 11.96 22.12
CA ALA A 456 -1.73 11.01 21.11
C ALA A 456 -2.89 11.65 20.33
N VAL A 457 -3.04 11.28 19.05
CA VAL A 457 -4.07 11.81 18.15
C VAL A 457 -4.75 10.70 17.37
N VAL A 458 -6.08 10.78 17.24
CA VAL A 458 -6.89 9.90 16.38
C VAL A 458 -7.98 10.69 15.65
N TRP A 459 -8.29 10.26 14.43
CA TRP A 459 -9.44 10.77 13.68
C TRP A 459 -10.75 10.21 14.21
N SER A 460 -11.80 11.03 14.16
CA SER A 460 -13.17 10.53 14.27
C SER A 460 -13.55 9.71 13.03
N PRO A 461 -14.38 8.66 13.18
CA PRO A 461 -14.87 7.85 12.06
C PRO A 461 -15.56 8.65 10.95
N ASP A 462 -16.26 9.73 11.31
CA ASP A 462 -16.90 10.64 10.35
C ASP A 462 -15.92 11.63 9.68
N GLY A 463 -14.66 11.67 10.11
CA GLY A 463 -13.60 12.54 9.59
C GLY A 463 -13.73 14.02 9.94
N ARG A 464 -14.67 14.39 10.82
CA ARG A 464 -14.96 15.79 11.20
C ARG A 464 -14.14 16.28 12.39
N TRP A 465 -13.60 15.37 13.20
CA TRP A 465 -12.90 15.69 14.43
C TRP A 465 -11.56 14.95 14.53
N LEU A 466 -10.65 15.56 15.29
CA LEU A 466 -9.40 14.96 15.75
C LEU A 466 -9.43 14.98 17.28
N ALA A 467 -9.54 13.79 17.88
CA ALA A 467 -9.37 13.64 19.32
C ALA A 467 -7.87 13.62 19.61
N TYR A 468 -7.44 14.47 20.54
CA TYR A 468 -6.04 14.63 20.86
C TYR A 468 -5.87 15.01 22.33
N ARG A 469 -4.70 14.70 22.90
CA ARG A 469 -4.37 15.15 24.26
C ARG A 469 -3.39 16.33 24.23
N PRO A 470 -3.72 17.48 24.82
CA PRO A 470 -2.73 18.51 25.14
C PRO A 470 -1.88 18.07 26.34
N VAL A 471 -0.61 18.44 26.32
CA VAL A 471 0.31 18.25 27.44
C VAL A 471 -0.27 18.84 28.72
N GLY A 472 -0.29 18.07 29.80
CA GLY A 472 -0.86 18.44 31.09
C GLY A 472 -2.39 18.52 31.15
N GLY A 473 -3.12 18.09 30.12
CA GLY A 473 -4.58 18.12 30.08
C GLY A 473 -5.25 16.79 29.70
N GLY A 474 -6.57 16.74 29.83
CA GLY A 474 -7.40 15.62 29.38
C GLY A 474 -7.60 15.59 27.86
N VAL A 475 -8.11 14.49 27.34
CA VAL A 475 -8.36 14.33 25.90
C VAL A 475 -9.50 15.27 25.46
N VAL A 476 -9.29 15.99 24.35
CA VAL A 476 -10.28 16.90 23.74
C VAL A 476 -10.34 16.66 22.24
N ALA A 477 -11.45 17.04 21.59
CA ALA A 477 -11.56 16.96 20.13
C ALA A 477 -11.60 18.34 19.48
N VAL A 478 -10.83 18.52 18.40
CA VAL A 478 -10.79 19.73 17.56
C VAL A 478 -11.33 19.44 16.18
N ARG A 479 -11.93 20.44 15.53
CA ARG A 479 -12.42 20.32 14.16
C ARG A 479 -11.28 19.99 13.19
N ALA A 480 -11.47 18.94 12.39
CA ALA A 480 -10.48 18.49 11.41
C ALA A 480 -10.38 19.41 10.17
N ASP A 481 -11.31 20.35 10.00
CA ASP A 481 -11.26 21.40 8.99
C ASP A 481 -10.47 22.64 9.45
N GLY A 482 -9.96 22.66 10.69
CA GLY A 482 -9.19 23.78 11.25
C GLY A 482 -10.08 24.87 11.87
N GLY A 483 -11.39 24.66 11.93
CA GLY A 483 -12.31 25.54 12.64
C GLY A 483 -12.02 25.60 14.15
N ARG A 484 -12.49 26.67 14.80
CA ARG A 484 -12.28 26.90 16.24
C ARG A 484 -13.13 25.99 17.15
N GLY A 485 -14.01 25.17 16.59
CA GLY A 485 -14.90 24.30 17.35
C GLY A 485 -14.13 23.26 18.16
N LEU A 486 -14.53 23.11 19.42
CA LEU A 486 -14.03 22.08 20.33
C LEU A 486 -15.19 21.22 20.79
N LEU A 487 -14.95 19.91 20.79
CA LEU A 487 -15.85 18.94 21.37
C LEU A 487 -15.24 18.47 22.70
N PRO A 488 -15.87 18.80 23.84
CA PRO A 488 -15.45 18.25 25.12
C PRO A 488 -15.74 16.74 25.12
N LEU A 489 -14.77 15.97 25.61
CA LEU A 489 -14.90 14.53 25.79
C LEU A 489 -14.93 14.27 27.29
N ALA A 490 -15.92 13.49 27.74
CA ALA A 490 -16.04 13.09 29.14
C ALA A 490 -15.47 11.68 29.33
N GLY A 491 -14.70 11.47 30.39
CA GLY A 491 -14.15 10.16 30.75
C GLY A 491 -12.69 10.21 31.19
N ASP A 492 -12.20 9.07 31.67
CA ASP A 492 -10.93 8.98 32.39
C ASP A 492 -9.81 8.43 31.49
N VAL A 493 -9.66 8.98 30.29
CA VAL A 493 -8.55 8.65 29.39
C VAL A 493 -7.50 9.75 29.35
N GLU A 494 -6.26 9.31 29.47
CA GLU A 494 -5.02 10.09 29.34
C GLU A 494 -4.39 9.93 27.96
N SER A 495 -4.99 9.21 27.02
CA SER A 495 -4.55 9.20 25.61
C SER A 495 -5.69 8.79 24.68
N ALA A 496 -5.65 9.26 23.44
CA ALA A 496 -6.59 8.82 22.41
C ALA A 496 -5.90 7.73 21.56
N LEU A 497 -6.41 6.49 21.61
CA LEU A 497 -5.78 5.35 20.93
C LEU A 497 -6.62 4.83 19.77
N ALA A 498 -7.95 4.77 19.93
CA ALA A 498 -8.86 4.38 18.86
C ALA A 498 -10.25 4.98 19.06
N TRP A 499 -10.88 5.43 17.98
CA TRP A 499 -12.26 5.95 18.01
C TRP A 499 -13.18 4.97 17.29
N GLN A 500 -14.20 4.48 18.00
CA GLN A 500 -15.11 3.45 17.51
C GLN A 500 -15.97 3.96 16.34
N PRO A 501 -15.91 3.33 15.15
CA PRO A 501 -16.88 3.56 14.10
C PRO A 501 -18.22 2.90 14.47
N VAL A 502 -19.32 3.63 14.44
CA VAL A 502 -20.67 3.08 14.66
C VAL A 502 -21.47 3.24 13.37
N ARG A 503 -22.25 2.24 12.99
CA ARG A 503 -23.12 2.32 11.81
C ARG A 503 -24.49 2.84 12.15
#